data_AF-A0A7V9EHJ4-F1
#
_entry.id   AF-A0A7V9EHJ4-F1
#
_cell.length_a   1.000
_cell.length_b   1.000
_cell.length_c   1.000
_cell.angle_alpha   90.00
_cell.angle_beta   90.00
_cell.angle_gamma   90.00
#
_symmetry.space_group_name_H-M   'P 1'
#
loop_
_entity.id
_entity.type
_entity.pdbx_description
1 polymer ?
#
loop_
_entity_poly.entity_id
_entity_poly.type
_entity_poly.pdbx_seq_one_letter_code
_entity_poly.pdbx_strand_id
1 'polypeptide(L)'
;LVEQGYDPSMGARPLRRAIQRLIEDPLADFILGRELSASSTVVIDRRDNPVDDEPPVVIKIIEGPPVPATVGAPDDESADEPVADE
;
A
#
# COMPACT_ATOMS: atom_id res chain seq x y z
N LEU A 1 5.90 -8.08 1.15
CA LEU A 1 6.10 -7.29 2.39
C LEU A 1 5.82 -8.11 3.65
N VAL A 2 4.66 -8.78 3.76
CA VAL A 2 4.36 -9.68 4.89
C VAL A 2 5.40 -10.80 5.04
N GLU A 3 5.78 -11.47 3.95
CA GLU A 3 6.82 -12.53 3.98
C GLU A 3 8.22 -12.05 4.38
N GLN A 4 8.53 -10.75 4.26
CA GLN A 4 9.81 -10.15 4.66
C GLN A 4 9.77 -9.46 6.04
N GLY A 5 8.59 -9.26 6.62
CA GLY A 5 8.40 -8.42 7.82
C GLY A 5 7.49 -9.03 8.89
N TYR A 6 7.00 -10.24 8.71
CA TYR A 6 6.14 -10.92 9.68
C TYR A 6 6.93 -12.02 10.39
N ASP A 7 7.33 -11.74 11.63
CA ASP A 7 7.77 -12.77 12.58
C ASP A 7 6.65 -12.92 13.63
N PRO A 8 6.00 -14.10 13.72
CA PRO A 8 4.94 -14.37 14.69
C PRO A 8 5.35 -14.05 16.13
N SER A 9 6.65 -14.17 16.44
CA SER A 9 7.24 -13.92 17.77
C SER A 9 7.40 -12.42 18.07
N MET A 10 7.49 -11.58 17.04
CA MET A 10 7.69 -10.12 17.14
C MET A 10 6.45 -9.30 16.73
N GLY A 11 5.39 -9.97 16.27
CA GLY A 11 4.18 -9.33 15.74
C GLY A 11 4.45 -8.50 14.49
N ALA A 12 3.62 -7.49 14.22
CA ALA A 12 3.75 -6.63 13.04
C ALA A 12 4.90 -5.60 13.12
N ARG A 13 5.75 -5.63 14.15
CA ARG A 13 6.84 -4.65 14.33
C ARG A 13 7.87 -4.67 13.18
N PRO A 14 8.34 -5.83 12.70
CA PRO A 14 9.25 -5.84 11.55
C PRO A 14 8.55 -5.35 10.27
N LEU A 15 7.25 -5.63 10.11
CA LEU A 15 6.44 -5.15 8.99
C LEU A 15 6.32 -3.61 8.98
N ARG A 16 6.06 -3.01 10.14
CA ARG A 16 6.04 -1.54 10.27
C ARG A 16 7.37 -0.91 9.85
N ARG A 17 8.51 -1.50 10.26
CA ARG A 17 9.83 -1.03 9.84
C ARG A 17 10.06 -1.19 8.34
N ALA A 18 9.57 -2.27 7.75
CA ALA A 18 9.66 -2.49 6.30
C ALA A 18 8.83 -1.44 5.54
N ILE A 19 7.61 -1.15 5.98
CA ILE A 19 6.78 -0.08 5.39
C ILE A 19 7.49 1.27 5.51
N GLN A 20 8.00 1.60 6.70
CA GLN A 20 8.70 2.88 6.90
C GLN A 20 9.89 3.04 5.93
N ARG A 21 10.78 2.05 5.87
CA ARG A 21 11.99 2.13 5.04
C ARG A 21 11.73 2.05 3.53
N LEU A 22 10.78 1.23 3.11
CA LEU A 22 10.55 0.94 1.69
C LEU A 22 9.52 1.87 1.06
N ILE A 23 8.69 2.53 1.88
CA ILE A 23 7.57 3.34 1.41
C ILE A 23 7.62 4.75 2.01
N GLU A 24 7.62 4.91 3.34
CA GLU A 24 7.55 6.25 3.96
C GLU A 24 8.79 7.10 3.68
N ASP A 25 9.99 6.52 3.81
CA ASP A 25 11.26 7.25 3.60
C ASP A 25 11.36 7.79 2.15
N PRO A 26 11.15 6.99 1.07
CA PRO A 26 11.12 7.54 -0.30
C PRO A 26 10.03 8.58 -0.53
N LEU A 27 8.86 8.43 0.11
CA LEU A 27 7.78 9.41 -0.02
C LEU A 27 8.14 10.74 0.63
N ALA A 28 8.85 10.73 1.77
CA ALA A 28 9.35 11.94 2.37
C ALA A 28 10.29 12.69 1.41
N ASP A 29 11.17 11.97 0.72
CA ASP A 29 12.07 12.57 -0.28
C ASP A 29 11.30 13.21 -1.44
N PHE A 30 10.26 12.54 -1.97
CA PHE A 30 9.41 13.11 -3.03
C PHE A 30 8.65 14.37 -2.57
N ILE A 31 8.19 14.40 -1.32
CA ILE A 31 7.53 15.57 -0.72
C ILE A 31 8.53 16.73 -0.58
N LEU A 32 9.73 16.45 -0.06
CA LEU A 32 10.78 17.44 0.11
C LEU A 32 11.29 17.98 -1.24
N GLY A 33 11.36 17.13 -2.25
CA GLY A 33 11.70 17.47 -3.64
C GLY A 33 10.62 18.29 -4.37
N ARG A 34 9.43 18.44 -3.78
CA ARG A 34 8.24 19.08 -4.40
C ARG A 34 7.74 18.40 -5.68
N GLU A 35 7.97 17.10 -5.80
CA GLU A 35 7.51 16.29 -6.93
C GLU A 35 6.06 15.80 -6.75
N LEU A 36 5.47 16.04 -5.58
CA LEU A 36 4.10 15.67 -5.24
C LEU A 36 3.21 16.91 -5.14
N SER A 37 2.11 16.92 -5.90
CA SER A 37 1.04 17.90 -5.76
C SER A 37 0.04 17.47 -4.68
N ALA A 38 -0.68 18.42 -4.08
CA ALA A 38 -1.65 18.15 -3.00
C ALA A 38 -2.80 17.21 -3.42
N SER A 39 -3.04 17.04 -4.72
CA SER A 39 -4.02 16.12 -5.30
C SER A 39 -3.37 14.92 -6.01
N SER A 40 -2.12 14.60 -5.69
CA SER A 40 -1.44 13.43 -6.25
C SER A 40 -1.88 12.16 -5.52
N THR A 41 -2.06 11.10 -6.28
CA THR A 41 -2.26 9.75 -5.77
C THR A 41 -0.98 8.96 -5.97
N VAL A 42 -0.57 8.20 -4.97
CA VAL A 42 0.61 7.34 -5.04
C VAL A 42 0.16 5.88 -5.13
N VAL A 43 0.58 5.20 -6.19
CA VAL A 43 0.34 3.77 -6.39
C VAL A 43 1.63 3.02 -6.05
N ILE A 44 1.50 1.99 -5.22
CA ILE A 44 2.61 1.16 -4.79
C ILE A 44 2.34 -0.27 -5.23
N ASP A 45 3.17 -0.77 -6.15
CA ASP A 45 3.10 -2.13 -6.67
C ASP A 45 4.27 -2.97 -6.13
N ARG A 46 4.05 -4.27 -5.92
CA ARG A 46 5.14 -5.22 -5.66
C ARG A 46 5.84 -5.56 -6.98
N ARG A 47 7.17 -5.54 -7.04
CA ARG A 47 7.91 -6.09 -8.18
C ARG A 47 7.70 -7.61 -8.26
N ASP A 48 7.49 -8.13 -9.47
CA ASP A 48 7.34 -9.58 -9.69
C ASP A 48 8.64 -10.35 -9.46
N ASN A 49 9.81 -9.71 -9.68
CA ASN A 49 11.12 -10.32 -9.48
C ASN A 49 12.05 -9.36 -8.72
N PRO A 50 12.00 -9.33 -7.38
CA PRO A 50 12.88 -8.48 -6.58
C PRO A 50 14.33 -9.00 -6.69
N VAL A 51 15.25 -8.13 -7.09
CA VAL A 51 16.70 -8.37 -7.07
C VAL A 51 17.24 -7.92 -5.71
N ASP A 52 18.23 -8.61 -5.15
CA ASP A 52 18.74 -8.36 -3.78
C ASP A 52 19.15 -6.90 -3.52
N ASP A 53 19.62 -6.18 -4.54
CA ASP A 53 20.08 -4.79 -4.44
C ASP A 53 19.00 -3.74 -4.79
N GLU A 54 17.79 -4.14 -5.17
CA GLU A 54 16.69 -3.23 -5.51
C GLU A 54 15.51 -3.33 -4.53
N PRO A 55 14.83 -2.20 -4.22
CA PRO A 55 13.66 -2.25 -3.36
C PRO A 55 12.57 -3.14 -3.99
N PRO A 56 11.87 -3.98 -3.22
CA PRO A 56 10.89 -4.92 -3.75
C PRO A 56 9.57 -4.26 -4.20
N VAL A 57 9.48 -2.94 -4.12
CA VAL A 57 8.28 -2.14 -4.44
C VAL A 57 8.60 -1.10 -5.50
N VAL A 58 7.61 -0.81 -6.34
CA VAL A 58 7.63 0.26 -7.34
C VAL A 58 6.63 1.33 -6.88
N ILE A 59 7.10 2.57 -6.79
CA ILE A 59 6.28 3.72 -6.43
C ILE A 59 6.00 4.52 -7.70
N LYS A 60 4.72 4.77 -8.01
CA LYS A 60 4.27 5.58 -9.15
C LYS A 60 3.39 6.71 -8.62
N ILE A 61 3.63 7.93 -9.09
CA ILE A 61 2.83 9.10 -8.77
C ILE A 61 1.88 9.36 -9.94
N ILE A 62 0.58 9.41 -9.67
CA ILE A 62 -0.45 9.76 -10.65
C ILE A 62 -1.15 11.05 -10.20
N GLU A 63 -1.34 11.98 -11.12
CA GLU A 63 -2.07 13.22 -10.85
C GLU A 63 -3.58 12.98 -10.94
N GLY A 64 -4.30 13.18 -9.83
CA GLY A 64 -5.75 13.00 -9.78
C GLY A 64 -6.23 12.54 -8.41
N PRO A 65 -7.49 12.84 -8.04
CA PRO A 65 -8.03 12.53 -6.73
C PRO A 65 -8.01 11.01 -6.46
N PRO A 66 -7.46 10.56 -5.32
CA PRO A 66 -7.40 9.14 -4.98
C PRO A 66 -8.78 8.60 -4.63
N VAL A 67 -9.12 7.43 -5.17
CA VAL A 67 -10.09 6.53 -4.55
C VAL A 67 -9.36 5.82 -3.41
N PRO A 68 -9.74 6.04 -2.13
CA PRO A 68 -9.02 5.43 -1.02
C PRO A 68 -9.26 3.92 -1.01
N ALA A 69 -8.18 3.14 -1.07
CA ALA A 69 -8.22 1.74 -0.70
C ALA A 69 -8.21 1.65 0.84
N THR A 70 -9.32 1.25 1.45
CA THR A 70 -9.42 1.02 2.88
C THR A 70 -8.47 -0.11 3.28
N VAL A 71 -7.51 0.18 4.16
CA VAL A 71 -6.63 -0.84 4.74
C VAL A 71 -7.41 -1.56 5.84
N GLY A 72 -7.89 -2.78 5.55
CA GLY A 72 -8.40 -3.70 6.58
C GLY A 72 -9.92 -3.88 6.68
N ALA A 73 -10.70 -3.65 5.63
CA ALA A 73 -12.05 -4.20 5.58
C ALA A 73 -11.98 -5.60 4.93
N PRO A 74 -12.61 -6.65 5.51
CA PRO A 74 -12.90 -7.85 4.75
C PRO A 74 -13.81 -7.46 3.57
N ASP A 75 -13.61 -8.12 2.43
CA ASP A 75 -14.55 -8.07 1.31
C ASP A 75 -15.92 -8.56 1.82
N ASP A 76 -16.78 -7.62 2.22
CA ASP A 76 -18.20 -7.90 2.47
C ASP A 76 -18.89 -7.99 1.10
N GLU A 77 -18.62 -9.12 0.43
CA GLU A 77 -19.42 -9.58 -0.69
C GLU A 77 -20.76 -10.06 -0.11
N SER A 78 -21.73 -9.14 -0.05
CA SER A 78 -23.14 -9.46 0.13
C SER A 78 -23.98 -8.36 -0.52
N ALA A 79 -23.97 -8.37 -1.85
CA ALA A 79 -24.94 -7.66 -2.67
C ALA A 79 -25.57 -8.65 -3.66
N ASP A 80 -26.56 -9.44 -3.19
CA ASP A 80 -27.68 -10.06 -3.94
C ASP A 80 -28.50 -10.88 -2.92
N GLU A 81 -29.81 -10.81 -2.71
CA GLU A 81 -30.98 -10.23 -3.39
C GLU A 81 -32.00 -9.78 -2.31
N PRO A 82 -32.91 -8.82 -2.58
CA PRO A 82 -34.12 -8.69 -1.78
C PRO A 82 -35.11 -9.78 -2.21
N VAL A 83 -35.33 -10.77 -1.35
CA VAL A 83 -36.50 -11.67 -1.46
C VAL A 83 -37.76 -10.83 -1.34
N ALA A 84 -38.46 -10.66 -2.46
CA ALA A 84 -39.79 -10.09 -2.50
C ALA A 84 -40.79 -11.08 -1.88
N ASP A 85 -41.63 -10.53 -1.01
CA ASP A 85 -42.83 -11.08 -0.37
C ASP A 85 -43.74 -11.83 -1.38
N GLU A 86 -44.10 -13.09 -1.08
CA GLU A 86 -45.44 -13.65 -1.33
C GLU A 86 -45.73 -14.84 -0.39
#